data_AF-A0A534XCB0-F1
#
_entry.id   AF-A0A534XCB0-F1
#
_cell.length_a   1.000
_cell.length_b   1.000
_cell.length_c   1.000
_cell.angle_alpha   90.00
_cell.angle_beta   90.00
_cell.angle_gamma   90.00
#
_symmetry.space_group_name_H-M   'P 1'
#
loop_
_entity.id
_entity.type
_entity.pdbx_description
1 polymer ?
#
loop_
_entity_poly.entity_id
_entity_poly.type
_entity_poly.pdbx_seq_one_letter_code
_entity_poly.pdbx_strand_id
1 'polypeptide(L)'
;MTSDECRAYLLRRHDGEVYGESVFGALATGTTDEDRRHKWRVLARLERETKERITAVLDRAGIVIPGSSASVQRGEADARRLSRVPWRDVMEGFRRELERFVTEFERAEALESSGREVGDLLRHITNHERALLEFVTRELEDRSEHSLQPVLALLRNPNVR
;
A
#
# COMPACT_ATOMS: atom_id res chain seq x y z
N MET A 1 18.19 7.51 -11.15
CA MET A 1 18.38 6.43 -10.16
C MET A 1 19.23 5.35 -10.82
N THR A 2 20.31 4.91 -10.19
CA THR A 2 21.14 3.80 -10.70
C THR A 2 20.41 2.46 -10.60
N SER A 3 20.91 1.41 -11.26
CA SER A 3 20.31 0.07 -11.18
C SER A 3 20.30 -0.49 -9.75
N ASP A 4 21.37 -0.26 -8.98
CA ASP A 4 21.46 -0.70 -7.59
C ASP A 4 20.50 0.07 -6.67
N GLU A 5 20.39 1.39 -6.87
CA GLU A 5 19.43 2.22 -6.13
C GLU A 5 17.99 1.80 -6.44
N CYS A 6 17.69 1.49 -7.70
CA CYS A 6 16.39 1.01 -8.14
C CYS A 6 16.05 -0.34 -7.49
N ARG A 7 16.99 -1.29 -7.53
CA ARG A 7 16.85 -2.58 -6.85
C ARG A 7 16.57 -2.40 -5.37
N ALA A 8 17.37 -1.59 -4.67
CA ALA A 8 17.19 -1.35 -3.25
C ALA A 8 15.85 -0.68 -2.94
N TYR A 9 15.40 0.24 -3.81
CA TYR A 9 14.09 0.86 -3.72
C TYR A 9 12.96 -0.18 -3.85
N LEU A 10 12.97 -1.00 -4.90
CA LEU A 10 11.94 -2.02 -5.14
C LEU A 10 11.86 -3.05 -4.02
N LEU A 11 13.00 -3.48 -3.47
CA LEU A 11 13.03 -4.37 -2.30
C LEU A 11 12.38 -3.72 -1.06
N ARG A 12 12.64 -2.43 -0.81
CA ARG A 12 11.99 -1.69 0.29
C ARG A 12 10.50 -1.46 0.06
N ARG A 13 10.05 -1.32 -1.19
CA ARG A 13 8.62 -1.23 -1.52
C ARG A 13 7.96 -2.58 -1.33
N HIS A 14 8.52 -3.66 -1.87
CA HIS A 14 8.03 -5.02 -1.62
C HIS A 14 7.84 -5.32 -0.13
N ASP A 15 8.85 -5.04 0.70
CA ASP A 15 8.75 -5.29 2.15
C ASP A 15 7.70 -4.40 2.84
N GLY A 16 7.52 -3.17 2.33
CA GLY A 16 6.43 -2.27 2.74
C GLY A 16 5.04 -2.83 2.42
N GLU A 17 4.84 -3.38 1.22
CA GLU A 17 3.56 -4.00 0.86
C GLU A 17 3.25 -5.25 1.71
N VAL A 18 4.28 -6.02 2.08
CA VAL A 18 4.10 -7.16 3.02
C VAL A 18 3.65 -6.65 4.39
N TYR A 19 4.25 -5.57 4.89
CA TYR A 19 3.82 -4.94 6.12
C TYR A 19 2.39 -4.42 6.03
N GLY A 20 2.04 -3.66 4.99
CA GLY A 20 0.71 -3.09 4.77
C GLY A 20 -0.37 -4.17 4.65
N GLU A 21 -0.13 -5.21 3.85
CA GLU A 21 -1.05 -6.35 3.72
C GLU A 21 -1.32 -7.00 5.08
N SER A 22 -0.27 -7.15 5.90
CA SER A 22 -0.38 -7.72 7.24
C SER A 22 -1.16 -6.81 8.20
N VAL A 23 -0.94 -5.49 8.17
CA VAL A 23 -1.69 -4.53 9.00
C VAL A 23 -3.17 -4.59 8.65
N PHE A 24 -3.51 -4.39 7.38
CA PHE A 24 -4.90 -4.29 6.93
C PHE A 24 -5.63 -5.63 7.04
N GLY A 25 -4.97 -6.76 6.75
CA GLY A 25 -5.55 -8.09 6.92
C GLY A 25 -5.90 -8.41 8.37
N ALA A 26 -5.01 -8.06 9.31
CA ALA A 26 -5.26 -8.24 10.73
C ALA A 26 -6.36 -7.29 11.25
N LEU A 27 -6.38 -6.02 10.80
CA LEU A 27 -7.47 -5.08 11.12
C LEU A 27 -8.82 -5.57 10.59
N ALA A 28 -8.87 -6.08 9.36
CA ALA A 28 -10.09 -6.67 8.80
C ALA A 28 -10.62 -7.82 9.66
N THR A 29 -9.73 -8.69 10.14
CA THR A 29 -10.12 -9.85 10.97
C THR A 29 -10.71 -9.42 12.32
N GLY A 30 -10.15 -8.37 12.94
CA GLY A 30 -10.60 -7.87 14.25
C GLY A 30 -11.76 -6.88 14.22
N THR A 31 -12.13 -6.34 13.07
CA THR A 31 -13.17 -5.29 12.96
C THR A 31 -14.57 -5.90 12.93
N THR A 32 -15.47 -5.43 13.81
CA THR A 32 -16.89 -5.88 13.87
C THR A 32 -17.79 -5.14 12.90
N ASP A 33 -17.55 -3.84 12.69
CA ASP A 33 -18.23 -2.99 11.71
C ASP A 33 -17.99 -3.51 10.28
N GLU A 34 -19.06 -3.80 9.55
CA GLU A 34 -18.96 -4.46 8.25
C GLU A 34 -18.37 -3.57 7.16
N ASP A 35 -18.70 -2.28 7.17
CA ASP A 35 -18.18 -1.31 6.19
C ASP A 35 -16.66 -1.12 6.38
N ARG A 36 -16.22 -0.88 7.62
CA ARG A 36 -14.79 -0.74 7.93
C ARG A 36 -14.03 -2.04 7.68
N ARG A 37 -14.63 -3.19 7.99
CA ARG A 37 -14.06 -4.50 7.65
C ARG A 37 -13.86 -4.64 6.14
N HIS A 38 -14.86 -4.27 5.34
CA HIS A 38 -14.77 -4.30 3.89
C HIS A 38 -13.64 -3.39 3.38
N LYS A 39 -13.55 -2.15 3.89
CA LYS A 39 -12.46 -1.22 3.57
C LYS A 39 -11.09 -1.84 3.86
N TRP A 40 -10.88 -2.40 5.05
CA TRP A 40 -9.62 -3.07 5.37
C TRP A 40 -9.28 -4.23 4.45
N ARG A 41 -10.26 -5.04 4.03
CA ARG A 41 -10.03 -6.12 3.07
C ARG A 41 -9.60 -5.60 1.70
N VAL A 42 -10.23 -4.51 1.24
CA VAL A 42 -9.89 -3.87 -0.03
C VAL A 42 -8.48 -3.27 0.02
N LEU A 43 -8.11 -2.62 1.12
CA LEU A 43 -6.76 -2.11 1.31
C LEU A 43 -5.72 -3.24 1.38
N ALA A 44 -5.96 -4.29 2.16
CA ALA A 44 -5.07 -5.46 2.21
C ALA A 44 -4.89 -6.13 0.83
N ARG A 45 -5.94 -6.09 0.01
CA ARG A 45 -5.88 -6.58 -1.37
C ARG A 45 -5.03 -5.67 -2.26
N LEU A 46 -5.15 -4.35 -2.13
CA LEU A 46 -4.31 -3.41 -2.86
C LEU A 46 -2.83 -3.72 -2.62
N GLU A 47 -2.42 -3.82 -1.35
CA GLU A 47 -1.05 -4.16 -0.93
C GLU A 47 -0.56 -5.47 -1.57
N ARG A 48 -1.38 -6.53 -1.50
CA ARG A 48 -1.05 -7.82 -2.11
C ARG A 48 -0.83 -7.71 -3.62
N GLU A 49 -1.72 -7.02 -4.32
CA GLU A 49 -1.63 -6.90 -5.78
C GLU A 49 -0.42 -6.06 -6.20
N THR A 50 -0.08 -4.99 -5.45
CA THR A 50 1.15 -4.22 -5.68
C THR A 50 2.38 -5.07 -5.40
N LYS A 51 2.43 -5.78 -4.26
CA LYS A 51 3.52 -6.71 -3.89
C LYS A 51 3.79 -7.72 -5.00
N GLU A 52 2.75 -8.33 -5.55
CA GLU A 52 2.87 -9.33 -6.63
C GLU A 52 3.44 -8.69 -7.92
N ARG A 53 3.08 -7.45 -8.23
CA ARG A 53 3.65 -6.72 -9.38
C ARG A 53 5.14 -6.45 -9.17
N ILE A 54 5.53 -6.02 -7.97
CA ILE A 54 6.94 -5.79 -7.62
C ILE A 54 7.72 -7.11 -7.68
N THR A 55 7.17 -8.19 -7.11
CA THR A 55 7.74 -9.53 -7.12
C THR A 55 8.04 -9.98 -8.54
N ALA A 56 7.07 -9.84 -9.45
CA ALA A 56 7.23 -10.25 -10.83
C ALA A 56 8.38 -9.52 -11.56
N VAL A 57 8.61 -8.24 -11.26
CA VAL A 57 9.73 -7.47 -11.82
C VAL A 57 11.07 -7.89 -11.20
N LEU A 58 11.13 -8.09 -9.88
CA LEU A 58 12.34 -8.56 -9.20
C LEU A 58 12.75 -9.96 -9.66
N ASP A 59 11.77 -10.87 -9.83
CA ASP A 59 12.00 -12.24 -10.31
C ASP A 59 12.55 -12.25 -11.74
N ARG A 60 11.98 -11.45 -12.65
CA ARG A 60 12.49 -11.31 -14.03
C ARG A 60 13.92 -10.77 -14.07
N ALA A 61 14.29 -9.92 -13.11
CA ALA A 61 15.64 -9.41 -12.94
C ALA A 61 16.58 -10.38 -12.21
N GLY A 62 16.12 -11.57 -11.80
CA GLY A 62 16.92 -12.55 -11.05
C GLY A 62 17.27 -12.08 -9.64
N ILE A 63 16.52 -11.13 -9.08
CA ILE A 63 16.78 -10.55 -7.76
C ILE A 63 16.09 -11.38 -6.69
N VAL A 64 16.90 -11.95 -5.78
CA VAL A 64 16.39 -12.65 -4.60
C VAL A 64 15.72 -11.66 -3.63
N ILE A 65 14.46 -11.93 -3.30
CA ILE A 65 13.70 -11.18 -2.31
C ILE A 65 13.98 -11.76 -0.91
N PRO A 66 14.47 -10.96 0.06
CA PRO A 66 14.65 -11.40 1.43
C PRO A 66 13.33 -11.82 2.10
N GLY A 67 13.40 -12.69 3.10
CA GLY A 67 12.22 -13.06 3.88
C GLY A 67 11.65 -11.89 4.69
N SER A 68 10.33 -11.70 4.63
CA SER A 68 9.62 -10.58 5.26
C SER A 68 8.88 -10.96 6.57
N SER A 69 9.35 -11.99 7.29
CA SER A 69 8.70 -12.44 8.54
C SER A 69 8.64 -11.35 9.62
N ALA A 70 9.67 -10.51 9.70
CA ALA A 70 9.70 -9.36 10.61
C ALA A 70 8.62 -8.32 10.24
N SER A 71 8.39 -8.09 8.95
CA SER A 71 7.37 -7.15 8.46
C SER A 71 5.95 -7.63 8.75
N VAL A 72 5.69 -8.93 8.58
CA VAL A 72 4.43 -9.55 9.00
C VAL A 72 4.19 -9.38 10.50
N GLN A 73 5.17 -9.77 11.34
CA GLN A 73 5.03 -9.66 12.80
C GLN A 73 4.82 -8.21 13.27
N ARG A 74 5.52 -7.25 12.66
CA ARG A 74 5.31 -5.82 12.92
C ARG A 74 3.90 -5.38 12.50
N GLY A 75 3.45 -5.76 11.32
CA GLY A 75 2.12 -5.39 10.81
C GLY A 75 0.99 -5.91 11.70
N GLU A 76 1.07 -7.16 12.16
CA GLU A 76 0.12 -7.70 13.14
C GLU A 76 0.16 -6.98 14.49
N ALA A 77 1.34 -6.58 14.96
CA ALA A 77 1.49 -5.84 16.21
C ALA A 77 0.87 -4.44 16.11
N ASP A 78 1.08 -3.75 15.00
CA ASP A 78 0.51 -2.43 14.74
C ASP A 78 -1.01 -2.52 14.54
N ALA A 79 -1.52 -3.53 13.85
CA ALA A 79 -2.96 -3.78 13.75
C ALA A 79 -3.62 -3.95 15.12
N ARG A 80 -2.98 -4.69 16.05
CA ARG A 80 -3.48 -4.82 17.44
C ARG A 80 -3.54 -3.47 18.16
N ARG A 81 -2.56 -2.59 17.95
CA ARG A 81 -2.56 -1.22 18.51
C ARG A 81 -3.66 -0.38 17.89
N LEU A 82 -3.73 -0.34 16.56
CA LEU A 82 -4.66 0.47 15.78
C LEU A 82 -6.12 0.05 15.98
N SER A 83 -6.40 -1.23 16.26
CA SER A 83 -7.75 -1.72 16.56
C SER A 83 -8.43 -1.07 17.76
N ARG A 84 -7.65 -0.41 18.63
CA ARG A 84 -8.12 0.29 19.84
C ARG A 84 -8.25 1.80 19.64
N VAL A 85 -7.89 2.29 18.46
CA VAL A 85 -7.87 3.71 18.13
C VAL A 85 -9.17 4.05 17.38
N PRO A 86 -9.82 5.19 17.69
CA PRO A 86 -10.97 5.65 16.93
C PRO A 86 -10.66 5.74 15.43
N TRP A 87 -11.61 5.35 14.58
CA TRP A 87 -11.45 5.34 13.12
C TRP A 87 -10.88 6.64 12.56
N ARG A 88 -11.44 7.78 12.99
CA ARG A 88 -11.02 9.11 12.56
C ARG A 88 -9.53 9.36 12.87
N ASP A 89 -9.08 8.96 14.05
CA ASP A 89 -7.68 9.13 14.48
C ASP A 89 -6.74 8.21 13.70
N VAL A 90 -7.18 6.99 13.33
CA VAL A 90 -6.44 6.11 12.41
C VAL A 90 -6.28 6.77 11.04
N MET A 91 -7.38 7.32 10.48
CA MET A 91 -7.35 8.00 9.18
C MET A 91 -6.45 9.24 9.21
N GLU A 92 -6.49 10.05 10.27
CA GLU A 92 -5.58 11.19 10.44
C GLU A 92 -4.12 10.76 10.54
N GLY A 93 -3.84 9.64 11.24
CA GLY A 93 -2.51 9.04 11.31
C GLY A 93 -1.99 8.64 9.95
N PHE A 94 -2.80 7.92 9.16
CA PHE A 94 -2.43 7.52 7.81
C PHE A 94 -2.26 8.70 6.86
N ARG A 95 -3.14 9.71 6.89
CA ARG A 95 -2.99 10.90 6.04
C ARG A 95 -1.60 11.53 6.19
N ARG A 96 -1.12 11.71 7.43
CA ARG A 96 0.21 12.30 7.68
C ARG A 96 1.35 11.49 7.08
N GLU A 97 1.31 10.17 7.20
CA GLU A 97 2.35 9.30 6.60
C GLU A 97 2.25 9.28 5.07
N LEU A 98 1.03 9.18 4.53
CA LEU A 98 0.78 9.10 3.09
C LEU A 98 1.17 10.39 2.36
N GLU A 99 0.93 11.57 2.95
CA GLU A 99 1.41 12.86 2.39
C GLU A 99 2.93 12.89 2.21
N ARG A 100 3.66 12.33 3.18
CA ARG A 100 5.12 12.18 3.09
C ARG A 100 5.51 11.17 2.02
N PHE A 101 4.87 10.01 1.97
CA PHE A 101 5.18 8.97 0.99
C PHE A 101 4.89 9.39 -0.44
N VAL A 102 3.75 10.02 -0.72
CA VAL A 102 3.44 10.56 -2.05
C VAL A 102 4.56 11.49 -2.52
N THR A 103 4.99 12.43 -1.66
CA THR A 103 6.09 13.35 -1.98
C THR A 103 7.41 12.61 -2.26
N GLU A 104 7.75 11.60 -1.45
CA GLU A 104 8.95 10.80 -1.63
C GLU A 104 8.90 9.99 -2.94
N PHE A 105 7.74 9.45 -3.30
CA PHE A 105 7.62 8.49 -4.41
C PHE A 105 7.53 9.21 -5.75
N GLU A 106 6.89 10.38 -5.79
CA GLU A 106 6.93 11.28 -6.94
C GLU A 106 8.36 11.68 -7.32
N ARG A 107 9.21 11.91 -6.30
CA ARG A 107 10.64 12.18 -6.54
C ARG A 107 11.35 10.95 -7.09
N ALA A 108 11.07 9.76 -6.56
CA ALA A 108 11.67 8.53 -7.06
C ALA A 108 11.26 8.22 -8.51
N GLU A 109 9.98 8.43 -8.85
CA GLU A 109 9.45 8.31 -10.21
C GLU A 109 10.11 9.30 -11.17
N ALA A 110 10.28 10.57 -10.77
CA ALA A 110 10.92 11.60 -11.60
C ALA A 110 12.42 11.35 -11.86
N LEU A 111 13.08 10.58 -11.00
CA LEU A 111 14.49 10.22 -11.13
C LEU A 111 14.70 8.90 -11.92
N GLU A 112 13.63 8.28 -12.40
CA GLU A 112 13.69 6.99 -13.10
C GLU A 112 14.36 7.13 -14.48
N SER A 113 15.27 6.19 -14.78
CA SER A 113 15.99 6.12 -16.05
C SER A 113 16.35 4.68 -16.43
N SER A 114 15.76 3.70 -15.75
CA SER A 114 16.04 2.25 -15.79
C SER A 114 15.23 1.51 -16.87
N GLY A 115 14.22 2.16 -17.47
CA GLY A 115 13.52 1.70 -18.67
C GLY A 115 12.01 1.58 -18.49
N ARG A 116 11.29 1.30 -19.58
CA ARG A 116 9.81 1.38 -19.63
C ARG A 116 9.10 0.54 -18.57
N GLU A 117 9.53 -0.72 -18.36
CA GLU A 117 8.88 -1.62 -17.40
C GLU A 117 9.02 -1.13 -15.95
N VAL A 118 10.22 -0.68 -15.57
CA VAL A 118 10.49 -0.14 -14.24
C VAL A 118 9.77 1.18 -14.04
N GLY A 119 9.80 2.07 -15.04
CA GLY A 119 9.04 3.32 -15.01
C GLY A 119 7.54 3.12 -14.84
N ASP A 120 6.96 2.12 -15.51
CA ASP A 120 5.54 1.76 -15.37
C ASP A 120 5.23 1.23 -13.95
N LEU A 121 6.13 0.42 -13.38
CA LEU A 121 6.01 -0.06 -12.00
C LEU A 121 6.12 1.09 -10.99
N LEU A 122 7.09 1.99 -11.13
CA LEU A 122 7.23 3.14 -10.23
C LEU A 122 6.00 4.04 -10.27
N ARG A 123 5.48 4.33 -11.46
CA ARG A 123 4.23 5.07 -11.62
C ARG A 123 3.05 4.37 -10.95
N HIS A 124 2.98 3.05 -11.02
CA HIS A 124 1.96 2.27 -10.31
C HIS A 124 2.11 2.42 -8.78
N ILE A 125 3.32 2.33 -8.24
CA ILE A 125 3.61 2.52 -6.81
C ILE A 125 3.25 3.95 -6.35
N THR A 126 3.58 4.99 -7.14
CA THR A 126 3.16 6.36 -6.80
C THR A 126 1.64 6.49 -6.81
N ASN A 127 0.96 5.90 -7.81
CA ASN A 127 -0.50 5.95 -7.89
C ASN A 127 -1.17 5.18 -6.74
N HIS A 128 -0.56 4.10 -6.26
CA HIS A 128 -0.99 3.39 -5.05
C HIS A 128 -1.05 4.33 -3.85
N GLU A 129 0.02 5.07 -3.55
CA GLU A 129 0.05 6.00 -2.41
C GLU A 129 -0.96 7.13 -2.58
N ARG A 130 -1.08 7.67 -3.80
CA ARG A 130 -2.09 8.70 -4.11
C ARG A 130 -3.51 8.18 -3.87
N ALA A 131 -3.79 6.92 -4.24
CA ALA A 131 -5.09 6.31 -4.03
C ALA A 131 -5.40 6.08 -2.54
N LEU A 132 -4.41 5.65 -1.74
CA LEU A 132 -4.54 5.57 -0.29
C LEU A 132 -4.77 6.94 0.33
N LEU A 133 -4.04 7.97 -0.10
CA LEU A 133 -4.21 9.34 0.39
C LEU A 133 -5.61 9.89 0.08
N GLU A 134 -6.11 9.67 -1.13
CA GLU A 134 -7.47 10.07 -1.50
C GLU A 134 -8.53 9.28 -0.71
N PHE A 135 -8.30 7.98 -0.45
CA PHE A 135 -9.18 7.18 0.42
C PHE A 135 -9.28 7.79 1.83
N VAL A 136 -8.15 8.04 2.50
CA VAL A 136 -8.17 8.60 3.86
C VAL A 136 -8.73 10.02 3.89
N THR A 137 -8.49 10.80 2.85
CA THR A 137 -9.04 12.16 2.72
C THR A 137 -10.56 12.12 2.66
N ARG A 138 -11.13 11.23 1.82
CA ARG A 138 -12.58 11.03 1.73
C ARG A 138 -13.20 10.54 3.03
N GLU A 139 -12.54 9.65 3.76
CA GLU A 139 -13.00 9.21 5.08
C GLU A 139 -13.06 10.35 6.11
N LEU A 140 -12.13 11.31 6.02
CA LEU A 140 -12.07 12.46 6.93
C LEU A 140 -13.03 13.61 6.56
N GLU A 141 -13.48 13.66 5.31
CA GLU A 141 -14.41 14.66 4.78
C GLU A 141 -15.87 14.16 4.74
N ASP A 142 -16.19 13.11 5.51
CA ASP A 142 -17.51 12.48 5.56
C ASP A 142 -18.01 11.93 4.20
N ARG A 143 -17.10 11.70 3.23
CA ARG A 143 -17.36 11.07 1.92
C ARG A 143 -17.11 9.55 1.94
N SER A 144 -17.44 8.93 3.06
CA SER A 144 -17.11 7.54 3.42
C SER A 144 -17.67 6.49 2.44
N GLU A 145 -18.85 6.72 1.87
CA GLU A 145 -19.50 5.81 0.90
C GLU A 145 -18.68 5.65 -0.40
N HIS A 146 -17.86 6.64 -0.74
CA HIS A 146 -17.11 6.69 -2.00
C HIS A 146 -15.60 6.69 -1.78
N SER A 147 -15.14 6.45 -0.56
CA SER A 147 -13.72 6.51 -0.20
C SER A 147 -12.89 5.45 -0.92
N LEU A 148 -13.45 4.26 -1.17
CA LEU A 148 -12.75 3.15 -1.83
C LEU A 148 -12.58 3.30 -3.34
N GLN A 149 -13.32 4.20 -4.00
CA GLN A 149 -13.25 4.37 -5.46
C GLN A 149 -11.82 4.54 -6.02
N PRO A 150 -10.94 5.42 -5.49
CA PRO A 150 -9.56 5.53 -5.96
C PRO A 150 -8.77 4.22 -5.84
N VAL A 151 -8.96 3.47 -4.75
CA VAL A 151 -8.28 2.19 -4.52
C VAL A 151 -8.78 1.12 -5.48
N LEU A 152 -10.10 1.01 -5.62
CA LEU A 152 -10.75 0.04 -6.52
C LEU A 152 -10.29 0.22 -7.97
N ALA A 153 -10.01 1.45 -8.40
CA ALA A 153 -9.52 1.74 -9.75
C ALA A 153 -8.13 1.15 -10.06
N LEU A 154 -7.35 0.79 -9.03
CA LEU A 154 -6.01 0.20 -9.19
C LEU A 154 -6.01 -1.34 -9.12
N LEU A 155 -7.08 -1.94 -8.62
CA LEU A 155 -7.19 -3.39 -8.51
C LEU A 155 -7.40 -4.02 -9.88
N ARG A 156 -6.79 -5.19 -10.11
CA ARG A 156 -6.95 -5.95 -11.37
C ARG A 156 -8.41 -6.33 -11.64
N ASN A 157 -9.19 -6.57 -10.59
CA ASN A 157 -10.62 -6.90 -10.66
C ASN A 157 -11.41 -6.10 -9.61
N PRO A 158 -12.07 -4.99 -9.97
CA PRO A 158 -12.77 -4.13 -9.00
C PRO A 158 -14.02 -4.78 -8.37
N ASN A 159 -14.52 -5.89 -8.92
CA ASN A 159 -15.85 -6.45 -8.60
C ASN A 159 -15.85 -7.67 -7.65
N VAL A 160 -14.78 -7.95 -6.91
CA VAL A 160 -14.77 -9.09 -5.99
C VAL A 160 -15.42 -8.68 -4.68
N ARG A 161 -16.65 -9.16 -4.47
CA ARG A 161 -17.47 -9.02 -3.27
C ARG A 161 -16.90 -9.81 -2.09
#